data_AF-C4YWD9-F1
#
_entry.id   AF-C4YWD9-F1
#
_cell.length_a   1.000
_cell.length_b   1.000
_cell.length_c   1.000
_cell.angle_alpha   90.00
_cell.angle_beta   90.00
_cell.angle_gamma   90.00
#
_symmetry.space_group_name_H-M   'P 1'
#
loop_
_entity.id
_entity.type
_entity.pdbx_description
1 polymer ?
#
loop_
_entity_poly.entity_id
_entity_poly.type
_entity_poly.pdbx_seq_one_letter_code
_entity_poly.pdbx_strand_id
1 'polypeptide(L)'
;MAHKTRGYTYAITDHPTDFSQRLTFNELKTFFENISQEKPFWSHQLPASTDHSMILLEREAGFHVLLERWIIADTDMAFHQSWVLEYEASLGGKGPGDMNTIITMLN
;
A
#
# COMPACT_ATOMS: atom_id res chain seq x y z
N MET A 1 -12.29 -19.45 -9.32
CA MET A 1 -11.12 -20.13 -8.72
C MET A 1 -10.33 -19.07 -7.97
N ALA A 2 -9.87 -19.33 -6.75
CA ALA A 2 -9.04 -18.37 -6.02
C ALA A 2 -7.63 -18.31 -6.65
N HIS A 3 -7.05 -17.12 -6.74
CA HIS A 3 -5.68 -16.94 -7.26
C HIS A 3 -4.64 -17.38 -6.24
N LYS A 4 -3.52 -17.96 -6.71
CA LYS A 4 -2.33 -18.17 -5.85
C LYS A 4 -1.63 -16.84 -5.65
N THR A 5 -1.50 -16.42 -4.40
CA THR A 5 -0.99 -15.08 -4.06
C THR A 5 0.49 -15.12 -3.72
N ARG A 6 1.31 -14.39 -4.48
CA ARG A 6 2.71 -14.17 -4.12
C ARG A 6 2.81 -13.22 -2.93
N GLY A 7 1.93 -12.22 -2.88
CA GLY A 7 1.88 -11.26 -1.79
C GLY A 7 1.39 -9.91 -2.26
N TYR A 8 1.69 -8.90 -1.46
CA TYR A 8 1.17 -7.55 -1.61
C TYR A 8 2.31 -6.54 -1.45
N THR A 9 2.29 -5.49 -2.25
CA THR A 9 3.13 -4.30 -2.04
C THR A 9 2.25 -3.06 -1.91
N TYR A 10 2.62 -2.18 -1.01
CA TYR A 10 1.95 -0.91 -0.80
C TYR A 10 2.93 0.22 -1.07
N ALA A 11 2.53 1.11 -1.98
CA ALA A 11 3.26 2.29 -2.35
C ALA A 11 2.39 3.52 -2.13
N ILE A 12 3.00 4.65 -1.79
CA ILE A 12 2.28 5.90 -1.55
C ILE A 12 3.04 7.06 -2.18
N THR A 13 2.33 8.13 -2.56
CA THR A 13 2.97 9.32 -3.14
C THR A 13 3.87 10.01 -2.13
N ASP A 14 5.06 10.41 -2.58
CA ASP A 14 6.02 11.06 -1.70
C ASP A 14 5.58 12.47 -1.29
N HIS A 15 4.97 13.18 -2.24
CA HIS A 15 4.43 14.54 -2.10
C HIS A 15 2.91 14.55 -2.27
N PRO A 16 2.24 15.65 -1.85
CA PRO A 16 0.83 15.86 -2.15
C PRO A 16 0.56 15.77 -3.66
N THR A 17 -0.50 15.07 -4.02
CA THR A 17 -0.87 14.78 -5.39
C THR A 17 -1.71 15.91 -5.96
N ASP A 18 -1.24 16.51 -7.05
CA ASP A 18 -2.07 17.38 -7.88
C ASP A 18 -2.91 16.53 -8.85
N PHE A 19 -4.20 16.40 -8.55
CA PHE A 19 -5.15 15.65 -9.39
C PHE A 19 -5.51 16.35 -10.70
N SER A 20 -4.97 17.54 -10.99
CA SER A 20 -5.05 18.15 -12.32
C SER A 20 -4.26 17.34 -13.36
N GLN A 21 -3.28 16.55 -12.91
CA GLN A 21 -2.46 15.67 -13.73
C GLN A 21 -2.75 14.20 -13.40
N ARG A 22 -2.46 13.33 -14.37
CA ARG A 22 -2.54 11.88 -14.16
C ARG A 22 -1.35 11.42 -13.32
N LEU A 23 -1.64 10.69 -12.24
CA LEU A 23 -0.63 10.03 -11.42
C LEU A 23 0.24 9.09 -12.27
N THR A 24 1.55 9.16 -12.05
CA THR A 24 2.55 8.29 -12.66
C THR A 24 3.20 7.38 -11.62
N PHE A 25 3.66 6.20 -12.04
CA PHE A 25 4.31 5.25 -11.12
C PHE A 25 5.60 5.80 -10.49
N ASN A 26 6.25 6.79 -11.10
CA ASN A 26 7.49 7.39 -10.58
C ASN A 26 7.27 8.23 -9.31
N GLU A 27 6.03 8.67 -9.07
CA GLU A 27 5.65 9.47 -7.91
C GLU A 27 5.35 8.60 -6.69
N LEU A 28 5.20 7.28 -6.89
CA LEU A 28 4.89 6.30 -5.85
C LEU A 28 6.17 5.68 -5.29
N LYS A 29 6.25 5.59 -3.96
CA LYS A 29 7.33 4.89 -3.24
C LYS A 29 6.75 3.74 -2.44
N THR A 30 7.25 2.52 -2.69
CA THR A 30 6.93 1.34 -1.88
C THR A 30 7.44 1.55 -0.46
N PHE A 31 6.57 1.36 0.52
CA PHE A 31 6.92 1.50 1.94
C PHE A 31 6.59 0.24 2.76
N PHE A 32 5.75 -0.65 2.23
CA PHE A 32 5.39 -1.89 2.91
C PHE A 32 5.24 -3.03 1.90
N GLU A 33 5.72 -4.20 2.28
CA GLU A 33 5.65 -5.42 1.48
C GLU A 33 5.30 -6.61 2.38
N ASN A 34 4.42 -7.47 1.90
CA ASN A 34 4.15 -8.76 2.50
C ASN A 34 4.22 -9.81 1.38
N ILE A 35 5.44 -10.31 1.12
CA ILE A 35 5.73 -11.25 0.04
C ILE A 35 6.06 -12.63 0.62
N SER A 36 5.28 -13.63 0.22
CA SER A 36 5.54 -15.02 0.57
C SER A 36 6.85 -15.50 -0.02
N GLN A 37 7.69 -16.09 0.84
CA GLN A 37 8.96 -16.70 0.45
C GLN A 37 8.79 -18.13 -0.10
N GLU A 38 7.59 -18.71 -0.02
CA GLU A 38 7.33 -20.09 -0.41
C GLU A 38 7.49 -20.29 -1.92
N LYS A 39 8.41 -21.19 -2.28
CA LYS A 39 8.75 -21.55 -3.66
C LYS A 39 9.02 -23.06 -3.73
N PRO A 40 8.68 -23.72 -4.85
CA PRO A 40 7.98 -23.17 -6.01
C PRO A 40 6.46 -23.08 -5.79
N PHE A 41 5.76 -22.19 -6.52
CA PHE A 41 4.33 -21.93 -6.28
C PHE A 41 3.43 -23.17 -6.46
N TRP A 42 3.84 -24.17 -7.25
CA TRP A 42 3.06 -25.38 -7.48
C TRP A 42 3.06 -26.34 -6.29
N SER A 43 4.05 -26.25 -5.40
CA SER A 43 4.17 -27.11 -4.21
C SER A 43 3.53 -26.51 -2.96
N HIS A 44 3.05 -25.26 -3.03
CA HIS A 44 2.59 -24.51 -1.87
C HIS A 44 1.17 -24.00 -2.02
N GLN A 45 0.46 -23.96 -0.90
CA GLN A 45 -0.81 -23.26 -0.79
C GLN A 45 -0.51 -21.79 -0.51
N LEU A 46 -0.90 -20.93 -1.45
CA LEU A 46 -0.62 -19.50 -1.42
C LEU A 46 -1.95 -18.74 -1.38
N PRO A 47 -2.68 -18.75 -0.25
CA PRO A 47 -3.95 -18.05 -0.15
C PRO A 47 -3.76 -16.53 -0.18
N ALA A 48 -4.79 -15.82 -0.62
CA ALA A 48 -4.89 -14.37 -0.47
C ALA A 48 -5.01 -14.00 1.02
N SER A 49 -4.45 -12.86 1.40
CA SER A 49 -4.74 -12.21 2.68
C SER A 49 -5.90 -11.24 2.46
N THR A 50 -6.82 -11.17 3.41
CA THR A 50 -7.94 -10.22 3.41
C THR A 50 -7.70 -9.05 4.35
N ASP A 51 -6.83 -9.25 5.33
CA ASP A 51 -6.52 -8.27 6.36
C ASP A 51 -5.08 -7.79 6.18
N HIS A 52 -4.94 -6.47 6.09
CA HIS A 52 -3.66 -5.81 5.98
C HIS A 52 -3.60 -4.68 6.99
N SER A 53 -2.61 -4.75 7.88
CA SER A 53 -2.30 -3.68 8.83
C SER A 53 -0.92 -3.13 8.50
N MET A 54 -0.87 -1.83 8.21
CA MET A 54 0.38 -1.13 7.93
C MET A 54 0.41 0.20 8.67
N ILE A 55 1.62 0.61 9.03
CA ILE A 55 1.88 1.92 9.62
C ILE A 55 2.10 2.91 8.48
N LEU A 56 1.28 3.95 8.44
CA LEU A 56 1.55 5.10 7.59
C LEU A 56 2.51 6.05 8.31
N LEU A 57 3.57 6.41 7.60
CA LEU A 57 4.52 7.42 8.05
C LEU A 57 3.89 8.82 7.96
N GLU A 58 4.42 9.74 8.77
CA GLU A 58 4.11 11.17 8.63
C GLU A 58 4.47 11.68 7.24
N ARG A 59 3.61 12.55 6.69
CA ARG A 59 3.74 13.16 5.37
C ARG A 59 3.31 14.61 5.41
N GLU A 60 3.67 15.34 4.35
CA GLU A 60 3.17 16.70 4.13
C GLU A 60 1.64 16.73 4.11
N ALA A 61 1.05 17.83 4.56
CA ALA A 61 -0.39 18.00 4.51
C ALA A 61 -0.88 18.05 3.04
N GLY A 62 -2.05 17.48 2.80
CA GLY A 62 -2.66 17.40 1.48
C GLY A 62 -3.05 15.98 1.10
N PHE A 63 -3.46 15.80 -0.16
CA PHE A 63 -3.92 14.50 -0.64
C PHE A 63 -2.76 13.64 -1.11
N HIS A 64 -2.68 12.41 -0.62
CA HIS A 64 -1.74 11.39 -1.05
C HIS A 64 -2.48 10.20 -1.66
N VAL A 65 -1.86 9.51 -2.63
CA VAL A 65 -2.43 8.28 -3.19
C VAL A 65 -1.68 7.08 -2.63
N LEU A 66 -2.42 6.20 -1.95
CA LEU A 66 -1.96 4.87 -1.55
C LEU A 66 -2.35 3.86 -2.64
N LEU A 67 -1.39 3.08 -3.11
CA LEU A 67 -1.56 2.02 -4.09
C LEU A 67 -1.20 0.66 -3.47
N GLU A 68 -2.16 -0.24 -3.45
CA GLU A 68 -1.94 -1.67 -3.26
C GLU A 68 -1.70 -2.36 -4.61
N ARG A 69 -0.75 -3.29 -4.61
CA ARG A 69 -0.57 -4.26 -5.69
C ARG A 69 -0.62 -5.67 -5.11
N TRP A 70 -1.66 -6.43 -5.45
CA TRP A 70 -1.79 -7.85 -5.15
C TRP A 70 -1.17 -8.68 -6.28
N ILE A 71 -0.04 -9.32 -5.99
CA ILE A 71 0.78 -10.07 -6.95
C ILE A 71 0.34 -11.53 -7.01
N ILE A 72 0.09 -12.02 -8.22
CA ILE A 72 -0.35 -13.40 -8.48
C ILE A 72 0.87 -14.28 -8.77
N ALA A 73 1.00 -15.40 -8.05
CA ALA A 73 2.21 -16.23 -8.03
C ALA A 73 2.40 -17.12 -9.27
N ASP A 74 1.31 -17.45 -9.96
CA ASP A 74 1.26 -18.37 -11.10
C ASP A 74 0.94 -17.67 -12.43
N THR A 75 1.03 -16.33 -12.46
CA THR A 75 0.88 -15.51 -13.68
C THR A 75 1.82 -14.30 -13.62
N ASP A 76 1.97 -13.58 -14.72
CA ASP A 76 2.69 -12.29 -14.75
C ASP A 76 1.79 -11.08 -14.38
N MET A 77 0.65 -11.34 -13.72
CA MET A 77 -0.37 -10.33 -13.44
C MET A 77 -0.38 -9.87 -11.98
N ALA A 78 -0.95 -8.69 -11.75
CA ALA A 78 -1.30 -8.19 -10.43
C ALA A 78 -2.63 -7.42 -10.49
N PHE A 79 -3.36 -7.39 -9.38
CA PHE A 79 -4.47 -6.46 -9.18
C PHE A 79 -3.95 -5.18 -8.53
N HIS A 80 -4.48 -4.03 -8.93
CA HIS A 80 -4.13 -2.73 -8.40
C HIS A 80 -5.36 -2.06 -7.81
N GLN A 81 -5.23 -1.59 -6.57
CA GLN A 81 -6.27 -0.82 -5.89
C GLN A 81 -5.65 0.43 -5.30
N SER A 82 -6.32 1.57 -5.44
CA SER A 82 -5.82 2.84 -4.97
C SER A 82 -6.83 3.55 -4.07
N TRP A 83 -6.33 4.20 -3.02
CA TRP A 83 -7.08 5.07 -2.13
C TRP A 83 -6.46 6.46 -2.13
N VAL A 84 -7.30 7.47 -2.01
CA VAL A 84 -6.86 8.84 -1.74
C VAL A 84 -6.96 9.06 -0.23
N LEU A 85 -5.85 9.48 0.36
CA LEU A 85 -5.72 9.80 1.77
C LEU A 85 -5.53 11.31 1.91
N GLU A 86 -6.20 11.93 2.87
CA GLU A 86 -5.99 13.34 3.21
C GLU A 86 -5.14 13.42 4.49
N TYR A 87 -3.98 14.05 4.41
CA TYR A 87 -3.14 14.35 5.55
C TYR A 87 -3.42 15.78 6.02
N GLU A 88 -3.81 15.94 7.28
CA GLU A 88 -4.00 17.26 7.88
C GLU A 88 -2.66 17.83 8.36
N ALA A 89 -2.51 19.16 8.28
CA ALA A 89 -1.35 19.84 8.85
C ALA A 89 -1.35 19.68 10.37
N SER A 90 -0.22 19.23 10.95
CA SER A 90 -0.07 19.24 12.40
C SER A 90 -0.19 20.68 12.91
N LEU A 91 -1.14 20.92 13.82
CA LEU A 91 -1.39 22.23 14.42
C LEU A 91 -0.30 22.60 15.44
N GLY A 92 0.99 22.53 15.08
CA GLY A 92 2.12 23.09 15.83
C GLY A 92 2.25 22.72 17.30
N GLY A 93 1.51 21.72 17.79
CA GLY A 93 1.54 21.25 19.15
C GLY A 93 2.67 20.25 19.30
N LYS A 94 3.56 20.48 20.26
CA LYS A 94 4.55 19.49 20.73
C LYS A 94 3.80 18.34 21.47
N GLY A 95 2.95 17.61 20.74
CA GLY A 95 2.40 16.31 21.12
C GLY A 95 3.36 15.21 20.65
N PRO A 96 3.20 13.96 21.10
CA PRO A 96 4.18 12.92 20.81
C PRO A 96 4.23 12.71 19.30
N GLY A 97 5.34 13.13 18.69
CA GLY A 97 5.74 12.62 17.39
C GLY A 97 5.76 11.11 17.47
N ASP A 98 5.31 10.46 16.41
CA ASP A 98 4.97 9.03 16.31
C ASP A 98 3.46 8.73 16.40
N MET A 99 2.61 9.52 15.75
CA MET A 99 1.28 9.02 15.37
C MET A 99 1.40 8.18 14.11
N ASN A 100 1.92 6.97 14.29
CA ASN A 100 1.85 5.90 13.31
C ASN A 100 0.37 5.52 13.11
N THR A 101 -0.26 6.03 12.06
CA THR A 101 -1.64 5.65 11.71
C THR A 101 -1.65 4.21 11.22
N ILE A 102 -2.30 3.32 11.96
CA ILE A 102 -2.56 1.96 11.50
C ILE A 102 -3.80 2.02 10.62
N ILE A 103 -3.62 1.75 9.32
CA ILE A 103 -4.75 1.48 8.45
C ILE A 103 -4.97 -0.02 8.38
N THR A 104 -6.18 -0.45 8.71
CA THR A 104 -6.68 -1.79 8.42
C THR A 104 -7.54 -1.71 7.17
N MET A 105 -7.10 -2.38 6.11
CA MET A 105 -7.90 -2.51 4.88
C MET A 105 -8.54 -3.89 4.86
N LEU A 106 -9.86 -3.90 4.76
CA LEU A 106 -10.71 -5.08 4.63
C LEU A 106 -11.13 -5.19 3.17
N ASN A 107 -10.77 -6.28 2.51
CA ASN A 107 -11.27 -6.63 1.17
C ASN A 107 -12.56 -7.47 1.23
#